data_AF-A0A2N1Q2T9-F1
#
_entry.id   AF-A0A2N1Q2T9-F1
#
_cell.length_a   1.000
_cell.length_b   1.000
_cell.length_c   1.000
_cell.angle_alpha   90.00
_cell.angle_beta   90.00
_cell.angle_gamma   90.00
#
_symmetry.space_group_name_H-M   'P 1'
#
loop_
_entity.id
_entity.type
_entity.pdbx_description
1 polymer ?
#
loop_
_entity_poly.entity_id
_entity_poly.type
_entity_poly.pdbx_seq_one_letter_code
_entity_poly.pdbx_strand_id
1 'polypeptide(L)'
;MNKKAHISGIFFSIIFGFSFMMSKTAMNYVSPMGLIAYRFLLAFLVFTILRITGIIKIKIHLKSLFWIVLVAFFQPVLYFAFETYGLSLTSSAEA
;
A
#
# COMPACT_ATOMS: atom_id res chain seq x y z
N MET A 1 25.86 -8.96 -13.72
CA MET A 1 24.41 -9.26 -13.59
C MET A 1 24.10 -9.65 -12.15
N ASN A 2 23.34 -8.83 -11.42
CA ASN A 2 23.06 -9.04 -9.99
C ASN A 2 21.90 -10.05 -9.81
N LYS A 3 22.22 -11.35 -9.68
CA LYS A 3 21.24 -12.44 -9.52
C LYS A 3 20.26 -12.20 -8.36
N LYS A 4 20.73 -11.59 -7.26
CA LYS A 4 19.91 -11.25 -6.08
C LYS A 4 18.80 -10.24 -6.40
N ALA A 5 19.08 -9.25 -7.27
CA ALA A 5 18.10 -8.25 -7.67
C ALA A 5 17.00 -8.86 -8.56
N HIS A 6 17.35 -9.80 -9.44
CA HIS A 6 16.39 -10.49 -10.30
C HIS A 6 15.45 -11.39 -9.49
N ILE A 7 16.00 -12.16 -8.54
CA ILE A 7 15.19 -13.00 -7.65
C ILE A 7 14.24 -12.14 -6.80
N SER A 8 14.73 -11.01 -6.28
CA SER A 8 13.90 -10.07 -5.52
C SER A 8 12.77 -9.48 -6.38
N GLY A 9 13.06 -9.15 -7.64
CA GLY A 9 12.06 -8.66 -8.59
C GLY A 9 10.97 -9.70 -8.89
N ILE A 10 11.35 -10.97 -9.11
CA ILE A 10 10.38 -12.05 -9.33
C ILE A 10 9.49 -12.23 -8.10
N PHE A 11 10.07 -12.25 -6.90
CA PHE A 11 9.32 -12.41 -5.66
C PHE A 11 8.38 -11.22 -5.41
N PHE A 12 8.84 -10.00 -5.69
CA PHE A 12 8.03 -8.79 -5.63
C PHE A 12 6.84 -8.86 -6.57
N SER A 13 7.05 -9.21 -7.85
CA SER A 13 5.97 -9.32 -8.84
C SER A 13 4.93 -10.37 -8.47
N ILE A 14 5.36 -11.50 -7.89
CA ILE A 14 4.45 -12.53 -7.40
C ILE A 14 3.59 -11.98 -6.25
N ILE A 15 4.21 -11.42 -5.22
CA ILE A 15 3.47 -10.85 -4.07
C ILE A 15 2.51 -9.75 -4.53
N PHE A 16 2.98 -8.87 -5.43
CA PHE A 16 2.18 -7.78 -5.97
C PHE A 16 0.98 -8.33 -6.75
N GLY A 17 1.18 -9.23 -7.71
CA GLY A 17 0.10 -9.83 -8.50
C GLY A 17 -0.94 -10.56 -7.64
N PHE A 18 -0.51 -11.34 -6.65
CA PHE A 18 -1.43 -11.98 -5.69
C PHE A 18 -2.19 -10.96 -4.84
N SER A 19 -1.56 -9.84 -4.47
CA SER A 19 -2.22 -8.77 -3.72
C SER A 19 -3.39 -8.17 -4.49
N PHE A 20 -3.23 -7.89 -5.78
CA PHE A 20 -4.33 -7.39 -6.63
C PHE A 20 -5.44 -8.41 -6.79
N MET A 21 -5.08 -9.68 -7.02
CA MET A 21 -6.07 -10.76 -7.13
C MET A 21 -6.91 -10.90 -5.86
N MET A 22 -6.28 -10.93 -4.68
CA MET A 22 -6.98 -11.00 -3.40
C MET A 22 -7.83 -9.75 -3.13
N SER A 23 -7.35 -8.58 -3.55
CA SER A 23 -8.05 -7.31 -3.37
C SER A 23 -9.33 -7.26 -4.19
N LYS A 24 -9.31 -7.78 -5.43
CA LYS A 24 -10.54 -7.96 -6.23
C LYS A 24 -11.53 -8.88 -5.50
N THR A 25 -11.06 -10.02 -4.99
CA THR A 25 -11.92 -10.96 -4.26
C THR A 25 -12.51 -10.32 -3.00
N ALA A 26 -11.72 -9.50 -2.28
CA ALA A 26 -12.18 -8.79 -1.09
C ALA A 26 -13.23 -7.71 -1.40
N MET A 27 -13.17 -7.08 -2.58
CA MET A 27 -14.18 -6.11 -3.03
C MET A 27 -15.57 -6.73 -3.24
N ASN A 28 -15.69 -8.06 -3.34
CA ASN A 28 -17.00 -8.73 -3.33
C ASN A 28 -17.67 -8.73 -1.94
N TYR A 29 -16.91 -8.53 -0.87
CA TYR A 29 -17.38 -8.60 0.51
C TYR A 29 -17.32 -7.25 1.23
N VAL A 30 -16.47 -6.33 0.76
CA VAL A 30 -16.21 -5.04 1.40
C VAL A 30 -16.25 -3.94 0.35
N SER A 31 -16.82 -2.79 0.67
CA SER A 31 -16.83 -1.65 -0.25
C SER A 31 -15.40 -1.22 -0.60
N PRO A 32 -15.17 -0.63 -1.79
CA PRO A 32 -13.86 -0.11 -2.21
C PRO A 32 -13.18 0.75 -1.13
N MET A 33 -13.94 1.66 -0.53
CA MET A 33 -13.44 2.53 0.53
C MET A 33 -13.14 1.75 1.83
N GLY A 34 -13.93 0.72 2.14
CA GLY A 34 -13.67 -0.16 3.27
C GLY A 34 -12.36 -0.94 3.12
N LEU A 35 -12.03 -1.42 1.92
CA LEU A 35 -10.77 -2.11 1.66
C LEU A 35 -9.56 -1.20 1.91
N ILE A 36 -9.63 0.05 1.44
CA ILE A 36 -8.61 1.07 1.68
C ILE A 36 -8.48 1.33 3.19
N ALA A 37 -9.60 1.50 3.90
CA ALA A 37 -9.62 1.73 5.34
C ALA A 37 -8.95 0.59 6.11
N TYR A 38 -9.25 -0.68 5.79
CA TYR A 38 -8.61 -1.84 6.43
C TYR A 38 -7.11 -1.90 6.16
N ARG A 39 -6.66 -1.58 4.95
CA ARG A 39 -5.22 -1.54 4.62
C ARG A 39 -4.48 -0.49 5.44
N PHE A 40 -5.00 0.74 5.50
CA PHE A 40 -4.38 1.81 6.30
C PHE A 40 -4.46 1.53 7.80
N LEU A 41 -5.53 0.90 8.28
CA LEU A 41 -5.66 0.50 9.68
C LEU A 41 -4.64 -0.57 10.05
N LEU A 42 -4.47 -1.60 9.22
CA LEU A 42 -3.43 -2.61 9.42
C LEU A 42 -2.03 -1.99 9.39
N ALA A 43 -1.75 -1.12 8.42
CA ALA A 43 -0.47 -0.42 8.35
C ALA A 43 -0.22 0.42 9.62
N PHE A 44 -1.23 1.16 10.07
CA PHE A 44 -1.15 1.96 11.29
C PHE A 44 -0.89 1.09 12.54
N LEU A 45 -1.59 -0.04 12.68
CA LEU A 45 -1.37 -0.97 13.79
C LEU A 45 0.04 -1.55 13.77
N VAL A 46 0.50 -2.04 12.63
CA VAL A 46 1.85 -2.61 12.49
C VAL A 46 2.92 -1.56 12.79
N PHE A 47 2.80 -0.34 12.24
CA PHE A 47 3.73 0.74 12.53
C PHE A 47 3.69 1.16 14.01
N THR A 48 2.51 1.17 14.62
CA THR A 48 2.36 1.48 16.05
C THR A 48 3.05 0.43 16.91
N ILE A 49 2.87 -0.85 16.60
CA ILE A 49 3.55 -1.96 17.31
C ILE A 49 5.07 -1.84 17.15
N LEU A 50 5.57 -1.66 15.92
CA LEU A 50 7.01 -1.51 15.64
C LEU A 50 7.63 -0.28 16.32
N ARG A 51 6.84 0.78 16.49
CA ARG A 51 7.25 1.98 17.23
C ARG A 51 7.34 1.69 18.73
N ILE A 52 6.35 1.01 19.31
CA ILE A 52 6.31 0.66 20.74
C ILE A 52 7.45 -0.31 21.09
N THR A 53 7.76 -1.28 20.23
CA THR A 53 8.87 -2.22 20.43
C THR A 53 10.25 -1.59 20.22
N GLY A 54 10.33 -0.30 19.86
CA GLY A 54 11.59 0.45 19.76
C GLY A 54 12.47 0.08 18.57
N ILE A 55 12.00 -0.78 17.67
CA ILE A 55 12.72 -1.22 16.46
C ILE A 55 12.89 -0.03 15.50
N ILE A 56 11.91 0.87 15.44
CA ILE A 56 11.91 2.03 14.54
C ILE A 56 11.98 3.33 15.34
N LYS A 57 13.09 4.07 15.21
CA LYS A 57 13.22 5.44 15.72
C LYS A 57 12.76 6.44 14.68
N ILE A 58 11.54 6.94 14.84
CA ILE A 58 10.96 7.96 13.95
C ILE A 58 11.58 9.33 14.26
N LYS A 59 12.49 9.79 13.40
CA LYS A 59 13.03 11.17 13.42
C LYS A 59 12.35 11.98 12.33
N ILE A 60 11.32 12.75 12.67
CA ILE A 60 10.64 13.64 11.72
C ILE A 60 11.24 15.04 11.85
N HIS A 61 11.69 15.60 10.73
CA HIS A 61 12.19 16.97 10.65
C HIS A 61 11.08 17.89 10.13
N LEU A 62 10.74 18.95 10.87
CA LEU A 62 9.62 19.85 10.51
C LEU A 62 9.74 20.45 9.11
N LYS A 63 10.96 20.78 8.63
CA LYS A 63 11.16 21.27 7.24
C LYS A 63 10.78 20.26 6.16
N SER A 64 10.85 18.96 6.45
CA SER A 64 10.49 17.91 5.49
C SER A 64 9.03 17.48 5.62
N LEU A 65 8.36 17.85 6.71
CA LEU A 65 6.98 17.44 6.99
C LEU A 65 6.02 17.84 5.85
N PHE A 66 6.17 19.04 5.30
CA PHE A 66 5.36 19.50 4.16
C PHE A 66 5.50 18.57 2.94
N TRP A 67 6.73 18.22 2.57
CA TRP A 67 7.01 17.31 1.45
C TRP A 67 6.52 15.89 1.72
N ILE A 68 6.68 15.39 2.96
CA ILE A 68 6.20 14.07 3.37
C ILE A 68 4.68 14.01 3.29
N VAL A 69 3.97 15.04 3.76
CA VAL A 69 2.50 15.11 3.69
C VAL A 69 2.04 15.20 2.25
N LEU A 70 2.72 15.98 1.41
CA LEU A 70 2.39 16.09 -0.01
C LEU A 70 2.53 14.73 -0.72
N VAL A 71 3.66 14.03 -0.50
CA VAL A 71 3.88 12.68 -1.07
C VAL A 71 2.84 11.69 -0.55
N ALA A 72 2.53 11.71 0.74
CA ALA A 72 1.51 10.85 1.34
C ALA A 72 0.11 11.11 0.74
N PHE A 73 -0.21 12.36 0.44
CA PHE A 73 -1.49 12.72 -0.16
C PHE A 73 -1.59 12.24 -1.61
N PHE A 74 -0.57 12.50 -2.42
CA PHE A 74 -0.59 12.15 -3.85
C PHE A 74 -0.39 10.66 -4.11
N GLN A 75 0.52 10.03 -3.38
CA GLN A 75 0.78 8.61 -3.54
C GLN A 75 -0.30 7.84 -2.76
N PRO A 76 -0.19 7.50 -1.46
CA PRO A 76 -1.17 6.61 -0.85
C PRO A 76 -2.63 7.09 -0.91
N VAL A 77 -2.96 8.37 -0.72
CA VAL A 77 -4.39 8.75 -0.66
C VAL A 77 -5.02 8.78 -2.06
N LEU A 78 -4.48 9.58 -2.97
CA LEU A 78 -5.03 9.73 -4.32
C LEU A 78 -4.81 8.47 -5.17
N TYR A 79 -3.62 7.84 -5.12
CA TYR A 79 -3.35 6.63 -5.88
C TYR A 79 -4.29 5.49 -5.46
N PHE A 80 -4.39 5.16 -4.17
CA PHE A 80 -5.26 4.05 -3.75
C PHE A 80 -6.74 4.34 -4.00
N ALA A 81 -7.17 5.60 -3.89
CA ALA A 81 -8.53 5.98 -4.24
C ALA A 81 -8.79 5.72 -5.74
N PHE A 82 -7.97 6.29 -6.63
CA PHE A 82 -8.13 6.11 -8.07
C PHE A 82 -7.92 4.66 -8.51
N GLU A 83 -6.98 3.96 -7.90
CA GLU A 83 -6.73 2.54 -8.15
C GLU A 83 -7.94 1.70 -7.77
N THR A 84 -8.50 1.87 -6.57
CA THR A 84 -9.63 1.03 -6.12
C THR A 84 -10.92 1.34 -6.87
N TYR A 85 -11.17 2.62 -7.19
CA TYR A 85 -12.30 2.99 -8.05
C TYR A 85 -12.08 2.53 -9.50
N GLY A 86 -10.86 2.62 -10.02
CA GLY A 86 -10.47 2.07 -11.33
C GLY A 86 -10.67 0.56 -11.38
N LEU A 87 -10.19 -0.17 -10.38
CA LEU A 87 -10.39 -1.62 -10.23
C LEU A 87 -11.85 -2.03 -10.06
N SER A 88 -12.69 -1.13 -9.51
CA SER A 88 -14.12 -1.35 -9.40
C SER A 88 -14.85 -1.17 -10.72
N LEU A 89 -14.30 -0.36 -11.64
CA LEU A 89 -14.89 -0.05 -12.94
C LEU A 89 -14.27 -0.89 -14.08
N THR A 90 -13.10 -1.49 -13.87
CA THR A 90 -12.38 -2.31 -14.85
C THR A 90 -12.12 -3.73 -14.35
N SER A 91 -11.93 -4.69 -15.27
CA SER A 91 -11.55 -6.05 -14.89
C SER A 91 -10.10 -6.07 -14.40
N SER A 92 -9.79 -6.79 -13.31
CA SER A 92 -8.43 -6.97 -12.77
C SER A 92 -7.38 -7.57 -13.71
N ALA A 93 -7.72 -7.87 -14.96
CA ALA A 93 -6.76 -8.19 -16.00
C ALA A 93 -6.26 -6.95 -16.76
N GLU A 94 -6.91 -5.79 -16.59
CA GLU A 94 -6.65 -4.52 -17.31
C GLU A 94 -6.11 -3.40 -16.41
N ALA A 95 -6.02 -3.64 -15.09
CA ALA A 95 -5.38 -2.75 -14.11
C ALA A 95 -3.95 -3.23 -13.80
#